data_AF-A0A813UVU4-F1
#
_entry.id   AF-A0A813UVU4-F1
#
_cell.length_a   1.000
_cell.length_b   1.000
_cell.length_c   1.000
_cell.angle_alpha   90.00
_cell.angle_beta   90.00
_cell.angle_gamma   90.00
#
_symmetry.space_group_name_H-M   'P 1'
#
loop_
_entity.id
_entity.type
_entity.pdbx_description
1 polymer ?
#
loop_
_entity_poly.entity_id
_entity_poly.type
_entity_poly.pdbx_seq_one_letter_code
_entity_poly.pdbx_strand_id
1 'polypeptide(L)'
;MSTKAIYEATGKKLLNKYLGSTATECRCVSIDADTDWNDLVAKNTWLNTERLVAKPDQLIKRRGKLGLIKGNVDLQGAKDFIQQNLNKEISIGHTNGKLKHFIIEPYINHENADEMYICIYSNREGEVILFHHEGGIDIGDVDSKSLKYSIKIDDPFDVKTMESTLLKNVSNDRRSHLSTFITKLFEVYMDLQFTYLEINPLVVTPKSIFILDLASRLDQTADYLCAPKWGKIEFPPPFGRDAFAEEAYIAELDAKSGASLKLTVLNPKGRVWTMVAGGGASVIYSDTICDLGFSHELANYGEYSGAPSEQQTYEYAKTILSLMSKEKHSDGKVLIIGGGIANFTNVAATFKGIVKALQEYRERLIEHKISIFVRRAGPNYQEGLRVMRDVGSSLGVPVHGERFGGALDDAAKQFSSAYDTGLHPADFVNKMRKEGQLIMGIGHRVKSLNNPDMRVVLLKQYVKEHFPTTPLLDYALEVEKITVSKKPNLILNVDGCIGVAMVDLLRNCGCFTLEESAEFIENGALNGLFVLGRSLGFIGHFLDQKRLRQGLYRHPWDDISYILPEAM
;
A
#
# COMPACT_ATOMS: atom_id res chain seq x y z
N MET A 1 6.65 -12.89 -0.16
CA MET A 1 5.59 -13.82 0.25
C MET A 1 4.34 -13.03 0.51
N SER A 2 3.24 -13.39 -0.15
CA SER A 2 1.93 -12.76 0.05
C SER A 2 0.98 -13.84 0.52
N THR A 3 0.90 -14.03 1.82
CA THR A 3 -0.06 -14.94 2.45
C THR A 3 -1.47 -14.37 2.28
N LYS A 4 -2.39 -15.16 1.71
CA LYS A 4 -3.80 -14.76 1.54
C LYS A 4 -4.76 -15.78 2.13
N ALA A 5 -5.78 -15.27 2.82
CA ALA A 5 -6.87 -16.08 3.34
C ALA A 5 -7.75 -16.59 2.20
N ILE A 6 -8.34 -17.76 2.42
CA ILE A 6 -9.33 -18.37 1.53
C ILE A 6 -10.63 -18.63 2.30
N TYR A 7 -11.74 -18.70 1.57
CA TYR A 7 -13.02 -19.15 2.12
C TYR A 7 -12.90 -20.52 2.78
N GLU A 8 -13.71 -20.75 3.81
CA GLU A 8 -13.79 -22.04 4.51
C GLU A 8 -14.16 -23.17 3.54
N ALA A 9 -15.15 -22.94 2.66
CA ALA A 9 -15.53 -23.91 1.64
C ALA A 9 -14.35 -24.29 0.72
N THR A 10 -13.54 -23.31 0.33
CA THR A 10 -12.36 -23.55 -0.51
C THR A 10 -11.32 -24.39 0.22
N GLY A 11 -11.03 -24.05 1.48
CA GLY A 11 -10.10 -24.83 2.31
C GLY A 11 -10.59 -26.26 2.52
N LYS A 12 -11.87 -26.47 2.84
CA LYS A 12 -12.47 -27.80 3.02
C LYS A 12 -12.43 -28.62 1.74
N LYS A 13 -12.68 -28.01 0.59
CA LYS A 13 -12.55 -28.67 -0.72
C LYS A 13 -11.13 -29.14 -1.00
N LEU A 14 -10.13 -28.32 -0.68
CA LEU A 14 -8.72 -28.73 -0.79
C LEU A 14 -8.44 -29.91 0.15
N LEU A 15 -8.85 -29.82 1.42
CA LEU A 15 -8.65 -30.90 2.38
C LEU A 15 -9.32 -32.22 1.95
N ASN A 16 -10.56 -32.20 1.47
CA ASN A 16 -11.25 -33.40 0.96
C ASN A 16 -10.46 -34.11 -0.15
N LYS A 17 -9.81 -33.34 -1.04
CA LYS A 17 -9.07 -33.90 -2.17
C LYS A 17 -7.77 -34.60 -1.75
N TYR A 18 -7.15 -34.20 -0.64
CA TYR A 18 -5.79 -34.61 -0.30
C TYR A 18 -5.63 -35.32 1.06
N LEU A 19 -6.61 -35.24 1.97
CA LEU A 19 -6.59 -35.96 3.25
C LEU A 19 -6.92 -37.47 3.13
N GLY A 20 -7.46 -37.90 1.99
CA GLY A 20 -7.90 -39.29 1.80
C GLY A 20 -8.98 -39.68 2.83
N SER A 21 -8.89 -40.87 3.40
CA SER A 21 -9.86 -41.40 4.37
C SER A 21 -9.55 -41.05 5.83
N THR A 22 -8.62 -40.13 6.09
CA THR A 22 -8.20 -39.77 7.47
C THR A 22 -9.21 -38.89 8.20
N ALA A 23 -10.09 -38.22 7.47
CA ALA A 23 -11.24 -37.50 7.98
C ALA A 23 -12.47 -37.80 7.12
N THR A 24 -13.65 -37.61 7.71
CA THR A 24 -14.91 -37.68 6.98
C THR A 24 -14.98 -36.53 5.97
N GLU A 25 -15.49 -36.82 4.77
CA GLU A 25 -15.65 -35.84 3.71
C GLU A 25 -16.48 -34.63 4.18
N CYS A 26 -15.92 -33.44 4.03
CA CYS A 26 -16.58 -32.18 4.31
C CYS A 26 -17.58 -31.85 3.20
N ARG A 27 -18.84 -32.26 3.35
CA ARG A 27 -19.91 -31.87 2.43
C ARG A 27 -20.33 -30.43 2.73
N CYS A 28 -20.03 -29.54 1.79
CA CYS A 28 -20.27 -28.10 1.95
C CYS A 28 -20.75 -27.52 0.62
N VAL A 29 -21.80 -26.71 0.67
CA VAL A 29 -22.27 -25.93 -0.48
C VAL A 29 -22.21 -24.44 -0.15
N SER A 30 -21.68 -23.65 -1.09
CA SER A 30 -21.60 -22.19 -0.98
C SER A 30 -22.87 -21.54 -1.55
N ILE A 31 -23.31 -20.46 -0.91
CA ILE A 31 -24.54 -19.74 -1.22
C ILE A 31 -24.29 -18.24 -1.22
N ASP A 32 -24.83 -17.57 -2.22
CA ASP A 32 -24.84 -16.12 -2.40
C ASP A 32 -26.21 -15.65 -2.93
N ALA A 33 -26.29 -14.39 -3.36
CA ALA A 33 -27.53 -13.79 -3.87
C ALA A 33 -27.98 -14.36 -5.22
N ASP A 34 -27.08 -14.95 -6.00
CA ASP A 34 -27.33 -15.44 -7.35
C ASP A 34 -27.54 -16.96 -7.39
N THR A 35 -27.56 -17.61 -6.22
CA THR A 35 -27.67 -19.06 -6.09
C THR A 35 -29.04 -19.58 -6.55
N ASP A 36 -29.05 -20.45 -7.55
CA ASP A 36 -30.22 -21.25 -7.93
C ASP A 36 -30.41 -22.42 -6.96
N TRP A 37 -31.36 -22.25 -6.04
CA TRP A 37 -31.69 -23.26 -5.03
C TRP A 37 -32.19 -24.58 -5.61
N ASN A 38 -32.85 -24.58 -6.76
CA ASN A 38 -33.38 -25.81 -7.35
C ASN A 38 -32.23 -26.67 -7.88
N ASP A 39 -31.31 -26.07 -8.62
CA ASP A 39 -30.10 -26.74 -9.12
C ASP A 39 -29.18 -27.18 -7.98
N LEU A 40 -28.97 -26.31 -6.98
CA LEU A 40 -28.16 -26.62 -5.79
C LEU A 40 -28.67 -27.88 -5.07
N VAL A 41 -29.97 -27.95 -4.83
CA VAL A 41 -30.61 -29.07 -4.12
C VAL A 41 -30.64 -30.33 -4.98
N ALA A 42 -30.87 -30.22 -6.29
CA ALA A 42 -30.84 -31.36 -7.20
C ALA A 42 -29.45 -32.04 -7.23
N LYS A 43 -28.37 -31.25 -7.16
CA LYS A 43 -26.98 -31.75 -7.12
C LYS A 43 -26.56 -32.25 -5.74
N ASN A 44 -27.25 -31.84 -4.68
CA ASN A 44 -26.89 -32.12 -3.30
C ASN A 44 -28.10 -32.65 -2.51
N THR A 45 -28.55 -33.86 -2.85
CA THR A 45 -29.79 -34.46 -2.32
C THR A 45 -29.80 -34.59 -0.79
N TRP A 46 -28.62 -34.69 -0.16
CA TRP A 46 -28.44 -34.74 1.30
C TRP A 46 -29.00 -33.50 2.02
N LEU A 47 -29.11 -32.36 1.33
CA LEU A 47 -29.73 -31.14 1.86
C LEU A 47 -31.19 -31.37 2.29
N ASN A 48 -31.91 -32.29 1.65
CA ASN A 48 -33.32 -32.58 1.98
C ASN A 48 -33.48 -33.65 3.07
N THR A 49 -32.46 -34.47 3.31
CA THR A 49 -32.59 -35.66 4.16
C THR A 49 -31.93 -35.50 5.52
N GLU A 50 -30.95 -34.62 5.63
CA GLU A 50 -30.14 -34.46 6.83
C GLU A 50 -30.44 -33.16 7.57
N ARG A 51 -30.09 -33.11 8.86
CA ARG A 51 -30.03 -31.85 9.61
C ARG A 51 -28.81 -31.07 9.16
N LEU A 52 -28.92 -29.75 9.17
CA LEU A 52 -27.98 -28.82 8.55
C LEU A 52 -27.48 -27.76 9.54
N VAL A 53 -26.34 -27.19 9.20
CA VAL A 53 -25.77 -25.96 9.75
C VAL A 53 -25.65 -24.96 8.62
N ALA A 54 -26.10 -23.72 8.86
CA ALA A 54 -25.85 -22.58 7.98
C ALA A 54 -25.03 -21.52 8.70
N LYS A 55 -24.00 -20.98 8.05
CA LYS A 55 -23.12 -19.94 8.59
C LYS A 55 -22.51 -19.07 7.48
N PRO A 56 -22.22 -17.77 7.72
CA PRO A 56 -21.48 -16.96 6.77
C PRO A 56 -20.06 -17.49 6.54
N ASP A 57 -19.59 -17.36 5.31
CA ASP A 57 -18.21 -17.69 4.90
C ASP A 57 -17.58 -16.45 4.26
N GLN A 58 -17.12 -15.51 5.10
CA GLN A 58 -16.51 -14.24 4.68
C GLN A 58 -15.35 -13.85 5.59
N LEU A 59 -14.54 -14.83 5.99
CA LEU A 59 -13.40 -14.64 6.90
C LEU A 59 -13.78 -14.05 8.27
N ILE A 60 -15.04 -14.22 8.68
CA ILE A 60 -15.54 -13.79 9.99
C ILE A 60 -15.13 -14.82 11.03
N LYS A 61 -14.31 -14.40 12.00
CA LYS A 61 -13.97 -15.23 13.17
C LYS A 61 -15.08 -15.16 14.23
N ARG A 62 -15.14 -16.18 15.10
CA ARG A 62 -16.05 -16.24 16.27
C ARG A 62 -17.55 -16.12 15.92
N ARG A 63 -17.95 -16.66 14.75
CA ARG A 63 -19.34 -16.64 14.24
C ARG A 63 -20.38 -17.12 15.26
N GLY A 64 -20.06 -18.14 16.05
CA GLY A 64 -20.94 -18.66 17.10
C GLY A 64 -21.28 -17.61 18.17
N LYS A 65 -20.28 -16.87 18.66
CA LYS A 65 -20.49 -15.80 19.66
C LYS A 65 -21.23 -14.59 19.09
N LEU A 66 -21.17 -14.40 17.78
CA LEU A 66 -21.91 -13.35 17.06
C LEU A 66 -23.35 -13.74 16.71
N GLY A 67 -23.79 -14.97 17.05
CA GLY A 67 -25.11 -15.47 16.66
C GLY A 67 -25.26 -15.70 15.16
N LEU A 68 -24.15 -15.85 14.43
CA LEU A 68 -24.09 -16.02 12.97
C LEU A 68 -24.01 -17.50 12.56
N ILE A 69 -24.46 -18.42 13.41
CA ILE A 69 -24.52 -19.84 13.10
C ILE A 69 -25.91 -20.35 13.44
N LYS A 70 -26.57 -21.00 12.48
CA LYS A 70 -27.83 -21.70 12.70
C LYS A 70 -27.61 -23.20 12.48
N GLY A 71 -27.48 -23.94 13.57
CA GLY A 71 -27.27 -25.39 13.55
C GLY A 71 -28.55 -26.18 13.82
N ASN A 72 -28.49 -27.47 13.48
CA ASN A 72 -29.57 -28.45 13.66
C ASN A 72 -30.91 -27.96 13.10
N VAL A 73 -30.93 -27.59 11.81
CA VAL A 73 -32.14 -27.18 11.07
C VAL A 73 -32.38 -28.08 9.85
N ASP A 74 -33.56 -28.04 9.26
CA ASP A 74 -33.78 -28.61 7.92
C ASP A 74 -33.41 -27.58 6.85
N LEU A 75 -33.57 -27.96 5.57
CA LEU A 75 -33.30 -27.06 4.45
C LEU A 75 -34.11 -25.76 4.51
N GLN A 76 -35.36 -25.82 4.94
CA GLN A 76 -36.20 -24.62 5.02
C GLN A 76 -35.67 -23.68 6.10
N GLY A 77 -35.34 -24.19 7.28
CA GLY A 77 -34.74 -23.39 8.35
C GLY A 77 -33.38 -22.79 7.96
N ALA A 78 -32.58 -23.50 7.16
CA ALA A 78 -31.33 -22.95 6.62
C ALA A 78 -31.58 -21.83 5.58
N LYS A 79 -32.54 -22.02 4.66
CA LYS A 79 -32.98 -21.00 3.70
C LYS A 79 -33.47 -19.74 4.40
N ASP A 80 -34.34 -19.89 5.40
CA ASP A 80 -34.91 -18.78 6.16
C ASP A 80 -33.80 -17.99 6.88
N PHE A 81 -32.85 -18.69 7.51
CA PHE A 81 -31.71 -18.04 8.16
C PHE A 81 -30.85 -17.26 7.16
N ILE A 82 -30.56 -17.83 5.99
CA ILE A 82 -29.76 -17.15 4.96
C ILE A 82 -30.53 -15.95 4.42
N GLN A 83 -31.81 -16.09 4.07
CA GLN A 83 -32.63 -15.00 3.55
C GLN A 83 -32.75 -13.82 4.52
N GLN A 84 -32.84 -14.09 5.83
CA GLN A 84 -32.88 -13.05 6.86
C GLN A 84 -31.56 -12.29 7.04
N ASN A 85 -30.43 -12.92 6.70
CA ASN A 85 -29.10 -12.35 6.91
C ASN A 85 -28.42 -11.90 5.62
N LEU A 86 -28.86 -12.37 4.46
CA LEU A 86 -28.28 -12.01 3.17
C LEU A 86 -28.47 -10.52 2.90
N ASN A 87 -27.38 -9.86 2.50
CA ASN A 87 -27.22 -8.42 2.34
C ASN A 87 -27.46 -7.58 3.60
N LYS A 88 -27.67 -8.20 4.77
CA LYS A 88 -27.76 -7.50 6.04
C LYS A 88 -26.40 -6.92 6.41
N GLU A 89 -26.39 -5.66 6.79
CA GLU A 89 -25.21 -4.98 7.30
C GLU A 89 -25.01 -5.32 8.78
N ILE A 90 -23.80 -5.72 9.15
CA ILE A 90 -23.41 -6.03 10.52
C ILE A 90 -22.10 -5.32 10.87
N SER A 91 -21.93 -5.06 12.17
CA SER A 91 -20.73 -4.46 12.73
C SER A 91 -19.98 -5.50 13.57
N ILE A 92 -18.68 -5.67 13.29
CA ILE A 92 -17.78 -6.54 14.05
C ILE A 92 -16.58 -5.69 14.46
N GLY A 93 -16.52 -5.32 15.74
CA GLY A 93 -15.58 -4.29 16.20
C GLY A 93 -15.83 -2.97 15.49
N HIS A 94 -14.81 -2.41 14.84
CA HIS A 94 -14.91 -1.18 14.04
C HIS A 94 -15.23 -1.43 12.56
N THR A 95 -15.40 -2.68 12.16
CA THR A 95 -15.61 -3.07 10.77
C THR A 95 -17.08 -3.27 10.47
N ASN A 96 -17.62 -2.52 9.52
CA ASN A 96 -18.97 -2.68 9.01
C ASN A 96 -18.94 -3.40 7.67
N GLY A 97 -19.83 -4.35 7.45
CA GLY A 97 -19.91 -5.08 6.19
C GLY A 97 -21.24 -5.78 6.00
N LYS A 98 -21.55 -6.11 4.74
CA LYS A 98 -22.73 -6.89 4.39
C LYS A 98 -22.39 -8.38 4.32
N LEU A 99 -23.31 -9.21 4.82
CA LEU A 99 -23.24 -10.65 4.66
C LEU A 99 -23.71 -11.04 3.25
N LYS A 100 -22.81 -11.55 2.41
CA LYS A 100 -23.05 -11.87 1.00
C LYS A 100 -22.82 -13.34 0.67
N HIS A 101 -21.98 -14.02 1.44
CA HIS A 101 -21.61 -15.42 1.21
C HIS A 101 -21.85 -16.26 2.45
N PHE A 102 -22.48 -17.41 2.24
CA PHE A 102 -22.83 -18.40 3.26
C PHE A 102 -22.41 -19.78 2.81
N ILE A 103 -22.32 -20.70 3.76
CA ILE A 103 -22.16 -22.12 3.52
C ILE A 103 -23.22 -22.91 4.29
N ILE A 104 -23.66 -24.01 3.68
CA ILE A 104 -24.49 -25.04 4.32
C ILE A 104 -23.72 -26.35 4.37
N GLU A 105 -23.77 -26.98 5.55
CA GLU A 105 -23.09 -28.26 5.84
C GLU A 105 -24.02 -29.17 6.65
N PRO A 106 -23.82 -30.50 6.66
CA PRO A 106 -24.51 -31.39 7.59
C PRO A 106 -24.25 -31.01 9.05
N TYR A 107 -25.29 -31.04 9.87
CA TYR A 107 -25.17 -30.95 11.32
C TYR A 107 -24.66 -32.27 11.88
N ILE A 108 -23.51 -32.23 12.54
CA ILE A 108 -22.93 -33.39 13.20
C ILE A 108 -23.35 -33.37 14.67
N ASN A 109 -24.10 -34.38 15.10
CA ASN A 109 -24.41 -34.58 16.51
C ASN A 109 -23.19 -35.15 17.24
N HIS A 110 -22.69 -34.44 18.25
CA HIS A 110 -21.50 -34.81 19.00
C HIS A 110 -21.57 -34.23 20.42
N GLU A 111 -20.74 -34.75 21.33
CA GLU A 111 -20.62 -34.21 22.69
C GLU A 111 -19.48 -33.20 22.76
N ASN A 112 -19.50 -32.29 23.75
CA ASN A 112 -18.42 -31.31 23.94
C ASN A 112 -17.05 -31.99 24.16
N ALA A 113 -17.04 -33.20 24.74
CA ALA A 113 -15.82 -34.00 24.92
C ALA A 113 -15.26 -34.55 23.60
N ASP A 114 -16.00 -34.46 22.49
CA ASP A 114 -15.52 -34.81 21.15
C ASP A 114 -14.83 -33.63 20.45
N GLU A 115 -15.05 -32.39 20.91
CA GLU A 115 -14.45 -31.21 20.32
C GLU A 115 -12.99 -31.05 20.75
N MET A 116 -12.09 -30.92 19.76
CA MET A 116 -10.67 -30.65 19.93
C MET A 116 -10.27 -29.44 19.09
N TYR A 117 -9.05 -28.94 19.30
CA TYR A 117 -8.46 -27.84 18.55
C TYR A 117 -7.16 -28.27 17.89
N ILE A 118 -6.95 -27.84 16.64
CA ILE A 118 -5.65 -27.92 15.98
C ILE A 118 -5.39 -26.69 15.13
N CYS A 119 -4.16 -26.17 15.18
CA CYS A 119 -3.69 -25.11 14.31
C CYS A 119 -2.26 -25.41 13.83
N ILE A 120 -1.99 -25.22 12.54
CA ILE A 120 -0.67 -25.29 11.93
C ILE A 120 -0.35 -23.91 11.36
N TYR A 121 0.82 -23.35 11.69
CA TYR A 121 1.26 -22.08 11.12
C TYR A 121 2.77 -22.06 10.89
N SER A 122 3.18 -21.33 9.85
CA SER A 122 4.59 -21.15 9.50
C SER A 122 5.16 -19.90 10.18
N ASN A 123 6.40 -20.01 10.64
CA ASN A 123 7.22 -18.90 11.09
C ASN A 123 8.61 -18.97 10.44
N ARG A 124 9.53 -18.09 10.85
CA ARG A 124 10.87 -18.02 10.25
C ARG A 124 11.71 -19.29 10.45
N GLU A 125 11.52 -19.99 11.57
CA GLU A 125 12.31 -21.15 11.97
C GLU A 125 11.71 -22.48 11.46
N GLY A 126 10.48 -22.45 10.93
CA GLY A 126 9.75 -23.61 10.42
C GLY A 126 8.26 -23.59 10.81
N GLU A 127 7.69 -24.77 10.96
CA GLU A 127 6.27 -24.98 11.21
C GLU A 127 5.98 -25.27 12.68
N VAL A 128 4.82 -24.80 13.13
CA VAL A 128 4.33 -25.05 14.48
C VAL A 128 2.94 -25.66 14.40
N ILE A 129 2.75 -26.77 15.11
CA ILE A 129 1.45 -27.37 15.38
C ILE A 129 1.06 -27.07 16.82
N LEU A 130 -0.07 -26.42 16.98
CA LEU A 130 -0.78 -26.24 18.25
C LEU A 130 -1.93 -27.25 18.32
N PHE A 131 -2.10 -27.88 19.48
CA PHE A 131 -3.18 -28.81 19.72
C PHE A 131 -3.74 -28.67 21.14
N HIS A 132 -5.06 -28.75 21.27
CA HIS A 132 -5.73 -28.84 22.56
C HIS A 132 -6.84 -29.90 22.53
N HIS A 133 -6.88 -30.75 23.55
CA HIS A 133 -7.83 -31.86 23.68
C HIS A 133 -9.29 -31.43 23.98
N GLU A 134 -9.49 -30.18 24.37
CA GLU A 134 -10.81 -29.53 24.45
C GLU A 134 -10.82 -28.45 23.38
N GLY A 135 -11.87 -28.35 22.56
CA GLY A 135 -12.03 -27.38 21.49
C GLY A 135 -13.22 -26.45 21.70
N GLY A 136 -13.70 -25.86 20.60
CA GLY A 136 -14.99 -25.17 20.58
C GLY A 136 -14.93 -23.69 20.96
N ILE A 137 -16.10 -23.11 21.16
CA ILE A 137 -16.28 -21.67 21.39
C ILE A 137 -15.85 -21.20 22.78
N ASP A 138 -15.76 -22.12 23.75
CA ASP A 138 -15.58 -21.82 25.17
C ASP A 138 -14.15 -21.99 25.67
N ILE A 139 -13.23 -22.45 24.81
CA ILE A 139 -11.82 -22.68 25.15
C ILE A 139 -11.07 -21.41 25.60
N GLY A 140 -11.55 -20.23 25.23
CA GLY A 140 -10.92 -18.94 25.56
C GLY A 140 -9.63 -18.71 24.75
N ASP A 141 -8.55 -18.33 25.43
CA ASP A 141 -7.23 -18.17 24.82
C ASP A 141 -6.59 -19.55 24.57
N VAL A 142 -6.92 -20.13 23.43
CA VAL A 142 -6.44 -21.45 23.04
C VAL A 142 -4.93 -21.51 22.81
N ASP A 143 -4.31 -20.41 22.39
CA ASP A 143 -2.89 -20.39 22.05
C ASP A 143 -2.02 -20.57 23.29
N SER A 144 -2.40 -19.98 24.42
CA SER A 144 -1.70 -20.16 25.71
C SER A 144 -1.93 -21.53 26.34
N LYS A 145 -3.07 -22.16 26.06
CA LYS A 145 -3.44 -23.49 26.61
C LYS A 145 -2.90 -24.65 25.77
N SER A 146 -2.69 -24.43 24.48
CA SER A 146 -2.34 -25.48 23.53
C SER A 146 -0.97 -26.08 23.77
N LEU A 147 -0.89 -27.39 23.56
CA LEU A 147 0.37 -28.11 23.43
C LEU A 147 1.00 -27.74 22.09
N LYS A 148 2.32 -27.57 22.09
CA LYS A 148 3.06 -27.07 20.94
C LYS A 148 4.10 -28.08 20.49
N TYR A 149 4.09 -28.41 19.20
CA TYR A 149 5.13 -29.16 18.51
C TYR A 149 5.71 -28.29 17.41
N SER A 150 7.03 -28.07 17.42
CA SER A 150 7.72 -27.23 16.44
C SER A 150 8.63 -28.10 15.59
N ILE A 151 8.50 -27.96 14.27
CA ILE A 151 9.30 -28.63 13.26
C ILE A 151 10.18 -27.54 12.63
N LYS A 152 11.49 -27.71 12.67
CA LYS A 152 12.38 -26.71 12.05
C LYS A 152 12.42 -26.93 10.53
N ILE A 153 12.84 -25.90 9.81
CA ILE A 153 13.16 -26.02 8.39
C ILE A 153 14.13 -27.20 8.18
N ASP A 154 13.83 -28.03 7.18
CA ASP A 154 14.55 -29.25 6.80
C ASP A 154 14.51 -30.42 7.80
N ASP A 155 13.95 -30.25 8.99
CA ASP A 155 13.75 -31.36 9.93
C ASP A 155 12.58 -32.25 9.46
N PRO A 156 12.70 -33.59 9.56
CA PRO A 156 11.60 -34.48 9.24
C PRO A 156 10.49 -34.38 10.29
N PHE A 157 9.25 -34.64 9.85
CA PHE A 157 8.12 -34.78 10.77
C PHE A 157 8.25 -36.07 11.61
N ASP A 158 8.48 -35.94 12.91
CA ASP A 158 8.60 -37.08 13.81
C ASP A 158 7.28 -37.38 14.53
N VAL A 159 6.59 -38.43 14.06
CA VAL A 159 5.31 -38.90 14.60
C VAL A 159 5.43 -39.24 16.09
N LYS A 160 6.54 -39.82 16.56
CA LYS A 160 6.69 -40.21 17.98
C LYS A 160 6.77 -38.98 18.88
N THR A 161 7.52 -37.96 18.45
CA THR A 161 7.60 -36.69 19.18
C THR A 161 6.25 -35.96 19.14
N MET A 162 5.57 -35.92 17.99
CA MET A 162 4.23 -35.35 17.87
C MET A 162 3.24 -36.02 18.82
N GLU A 163 3.18 -37.35 18.83
CA GLU A 163 2.26 -38.12 19.69
C GLU A 163 2.54 -37.91 21.19
N SER A 164 3.81 -37.97 21.59
CA SER A 164 4.21 -37.78 23.00
C SER A 164 4.00 -36.35 23.47
N THR A 165 4.07 -35.37 22.57
CA THR A 165 3.90 -33.95 22.89
C THR A 165 2.44 -33.52 22.86
N LEU A 166 1.75 -33.71 21.71
CA LEU A 166 0.42 -33.16 21.46
C LEU A 166 -0.70 -34.06 22.00
N LEU A 167 -0.56 -35.38 21.91
CA LEU A 167 -1.69 -36.29 22.17
C LEU A 167 -1.73 -36.80 23.62
N LYS A 168 -0.87 -36.30 24.52
CA LYS A 168 -0.75 -36.80 25.90
C LYS A 168 -2.03 -36.75 26.74
N ASN A 169 -2.95 -35.85 26.40
CA ASN A 169 -4.25 -35.69 27.08
C ASN A 169 -5.42 -36.30 26.28
N VAL A 170 -5.15 -37.01 25.19
CA VAL A 170 -6.18 -37.63 24.34
C VAL A 170 -6.39 -39.08 24.78
N SER A 171 -7.66 -39.51 24.83
CA SER A 171 -8.02 -40.87 25.18
C SER A 171 -7.48 -41.91 24.18
N ASN A 172 -7.15 -43.11 24.68
CA ASN A 172 -6.46 -44.13 23.89
C ASN A 172 -7.27 -44.62 22.68
N ASP A 173 -8.60 -44.62 22.77
CA ASP A 173 -9.53 -45.02 21.71
C ASP A 173 -9.51 -44.07 20.50
N ARG A 174 -9.04 -42.83 20.68
CA ARG A 174 -8.97 -41.80 19.62
C ARG A 174 -7.56 -41.56 19.09
N ARG A 175 -6.56 -41.86 19.93
CA ARG A 175 -5.17 -41.46 19.73
C ARG A 175 -4.57 -41.93 18.40
N SER A 176 -4.81 -43.18 18.01
CA SER A 176 -4.19 -43.77 16.81
C SER A 176 -4.68 -43.12 15.50
N HIS A 177 -6.00 -42.97 15.33
CA HIS A 177 -6.53 -42.35 14.11
C HIS A 177 -6.32 -40.83 14.09
N LEU A 178 -6.30 -40.17 15.27
CA LEU A 178 -5.94 -38.76 15.36
C LEU A 178 -4.47 -38.53 14.98
N SER A 179 -3.55 -39.39 15.43
CA SER A 179 -2.13 -39.33 15.01
C SER A 179 -1.98 -39.44 13.49
N THR A 180 -2.71 -40.38 12.88
CA THR A 180 -2.75 -40.56 11.43
C THR A 180 -3.27 -39.31 10.71
N PHE A 181 -4.35 -38.71 11.24
CA PHE A 181 -4.91 -37.47 10.71
C PHE A 181 -3.95 -36.29 10.80
N ILE A 182 -3.32 -36.05 11.96
CA ILE A 182 -2.40 -34.91 12.14
C ILE A 182 -1.19 -35.04 11.21
N THR A 183 -0.65 -36.25 11.08
CA THR A 183 0.46 -36.53 10.15
C THR A 183 0.05 -36.20 8.72
N LYS A 184 -1.12 -36.68 8.29
CA LYS A 184 -1.62 -36.41 6.93
C LYS A 184 -1.96 -34.93 6.72
N LEU A 185 -2.52 -34.26 7.71
CA LEU A 185 -2.83 -32.84 7.67
C LEU A 185 -1.56 -31.99 7.51
N PHE A 186 -0.47 -32.35 8.19
CA PHE A 186 0.82 -31.69 8.03
C PHE A 186 1.41 -31.89 6.62
N GLU A 187 1.33 -33.11 6.07
CA GLU A 187 1.72 -33.35 4.68
C GLU A 187 0.94 -32.47 3.70
N VAL A 188 -0.39 -32.40 3.85
CA VAL A 188 -1.25 -31.56 3.00
C VAL A 188 -0.95 -30.08 3.18
N TYR A 189 -0.70 -29.64 4.41
CA TYR A 189 -0.30 -28.27 4.73
C TYR A 189 0.95 -27.85 3.93
N MET A 190 1.99 -28.68 3.96
CA MET A 190 3.24 -28.43 3.23
C MET A 190 3.06 -28.55 1.71
N ASP A 191 2.38 -29.60 1.25
CA ASP A 191 2.22 -29.93 -0.17
C ASP A 191 1.39 -28.88 -0.94
N LEU A 192 0.45 -28.26 -0.26
CA LEU A 192 -0.41 -27.21 -0.80
C LEU A 192 0.03 -25.80 -0.40
N GLN A 193 1.20 -25.63 0.23
CA GLN A 193 1.76 -24.32 0.57
C GLN A 193 0.81 -23.46 1.41
N PHE A 194 0.17 -24.09 2.40
CA PHE A 194 -0.49 -23.36 3.47
C PHE A 194 0.55 -22.63 4.32
N THR A 195 0.16 -21.48 4.86
CA THR A 195 0.96 -20.70 5.82
C THR A 195 0.25 -20.53 7.16
N TYR A 196 -1.05 -20.85 7.19
CA TYR A 196 -1.89 -20.92 8.36
C TYR A 196 -3.07 -21.85 8.09
N LEU A 197 -3.39 -22.74 9.03
CA LEU A 197 -4.52 -23.65 8.97
C LEU A 197 -5.01 -23.92 10.39
N GLU A 198 -6.22 -23.48 10.71
CA GLU A 198 -6.86 -23.61 12.02
C GLU A 198 -8.18 -24.37 11.85
N ILE A 199 -8.37 -25.43 12.63
CA ILE A 199 -9.61 -26.20 12.71
C ILE A 199 -10.15 -26.09 14.13
N ASN A 200 -11.29 -25.43 14.30
CA ASN A 200 -11.92 -25.24 15.61
C ASN A 200 -13.46 -25.12 15.56
N PRO A 201 -14.23 -26.16 15.95
CA PRO A 201 -13.75 -27.42 16.52
C PRO A 201 -13.36 -28.46 15.46
N LEU A 202 -12.37 -29.28 15.80
CA LEU A 202 -12.12 -30.59 15.20
C LEU A 202 -12.89 -31.63 16.03
N VAL A 203 -13.93 -32.24 15.49
CA VAL A 203 -14.70 -33.25 16.22
C VAL A 203 -14.08 -34.63 16.00
N VAL A 204 -13.66 -35.27 17.09
CA VAL A 204 -12.93 -36.54 17.08
C VAL A 204 -13.73 -37.57 17.89
N THR A 205 -14.51 -38.38 17.19
CA THR A 205 -15.19 -39.55 17.77
C THR A 205 -14.26 -40.77 17.67
N PRO A 206 -14.53 -41.88 18.38
CA PRO A 206 -13.70 -43.10 18.29
C PRO A 206 -13.63 -43.74 16.89
N LYS A 207 -14.50 -43.33 15.96
CA LYS A 207 -14.60 -43.90 14.61
C LYS A 207 -14.30 -42.92 13.49
N SER A 208 -14.44 -41.63 13.72
CA SER A 208 -14.49 -40.63 12.65
C SER A 208 -14.03 -39.26 13.14
N ILE A 209 -13.40 -38.52 12.23
CA ILE A 209 -12.94 -37.15 12.44
C ILE A 209 -13.73 -36.23 11.50
N PHE A 210 -14.31 -35.16 12.06
CA PHE A 210 -15.08 -34.17 11.31
C PHE A 210 -14.44 -32.78 11.49
N ILE A 211 -14.24 -32.08 10.37
CA ILE A 211 -13.71 -30.72 10.33
C ILE A 211 -14.90 -29.76 10.31
N LEU A 212 -15.34 -29.29 11.48
CA LEU A 212 -16.55 -28.46 11.56
C LEU A 212 -16.30 -27.01 11.18
N ASP A 213 -15.12 -26.47 11.49
CA ASP A 213 -14.70 -25.12 11.10
C ASP A 213 -13.29 -25.16 10.52
N LEU A 214 -13.02 -24.29 9.54
CA LEU A 214 -11.68 -24.16 8.98
C LEU A 214 -11.39 -22.70 8.62
N ALA A 215 -10.34 -22.14 9.22
CA ALA A 215 -9.74 -20.88 8.81
C ALA A 215 -8.34 -21.16 8.26
N SER A 216 -8.05 -20.71 7.03
CA SER A 216 -6.78 -21.05 6.40
C SER A 216 -6.25 -19.95 5.47
N ARG A 217 -4.94 -19.98 5.23
CA ARG A 217 -4.23 -19.07 4.34
C ARG A 217 -3.18 -19.81 3.51
N LEU A 218 -3.06 -19.43 2.25
CA LEU A 218 -2.08 -19.96 1.29
C LEU A 218 -1.00 -18.91 0.99
N ASP A 219 0.22 -19.35 0.66
CA ASP A 219 1.20 -18.45 0.05
C ASP A 219 0.87 -18.25 -1.43
N GLN A 220 0.20 -17.15 -1.76
CA GLN A 220 -0.20 -16.85 -3.14
C GLN A 220 0.98 -16.89 -4.13
N THR A 221 2.20 -16.66 -3.68
CA THR A 221 3.38 -16.68 -4.57
C THR A 221 3.74 -18.07 -5.07
N ALA A 222 3.22 -19.13 -4.43
CA ALA A 222 3.36 -20.51 -4.87
C ALA A 222 2.34 -20.93 -5.94
N ASP A 223 1.51 -20.02 -6.46
CA ASP A 223 0.49 -20.33 -7.47
C ASP A 223 1.07 -21.06 -8.69
N TYR A 224 2.24 -20.63 -9.21
CA TYR A 224 2.89 -21.28 -10.35
C TYR A 224 3.28 -22.76 -10.07
N LEU A 225 3.55 -23.11 -8.81
CA LEU A 225 3.89 -24.46 -8.37
C LEU A 225 2.62 -25.28 -8.07
N CYS A 226 1.65 -24.64 -7.43
CA CYS A 226 0.47 -25.29 -6.88
C CYS A 226 -0.76 -25.23 -7.79
N ALA A 227 -0.75 -24.51 -8.91
CA ALA A 227 -1.88 -24.37 -9.84
C ALA A 227 -2.54 -25.71 -10.24
N PRO A 228 -1.79 -26.81 -10.53
CA PRO A 228 -2.42 -28.11 -10.82
C PRO A 228 -3.18 -28.71 -9.63
N LYS A 229 -2.77 -28.35 -8.40
CA LYS A 229 -3.36 -28.87 -7.16
C LYS A 229 -4.53 -28.02 -6.69
N TRP A 230 -4.28 -26.71 -6.61
CA TRP A 230 -5.21 -25.67 -6.19
C TRP A 230 -6.38 -25.50 -7.16
N GLY A 231 -6.10 -25.60 -8.48
CA GLY A 231 -7.05 -25.15 -9.50
C GLY A 231 -7.28 -23.64 -9.41
N LYS A 232 -8.45 -23.18 -9.82
CA LYS A 232 -8.82 -21.77 -9.69
C LYS A 232 -9.24 -21.47 -8.25
N ILE A 233 -8.39 -20.73 -7.53
CA ILE A 233 -8.67 -20.26 -6.16
C ILE A 233 -9.08 -18.78 -6.20
N GLU A 234 -10.12 -18.46 -5.44
CA GLU A 234 -10.49 -17.08 -5.12
C GLU A 234 -9.91 -16.69 -3.76
N PHE A 235 -9.32 -15.50 -3.69
CA PHE A 235 -8.81 -14.91 -2.46
C PHE A 235 -9.73 -13.76 -2.03
N PRO A 236 -10.67 -14.00 -1.11
CA PRO A 236 -11.64 -12.98 -0.73
C PRO A 236 -10.99 -11.79 0.00
N PRO A 237 -11.56 -10.58 -0.15
CA PRO A 237 -11.17 -9.46 0.69
C PRO A 237 -11.52 -9.75 2.17
N PRO A 238 -10.87 -9.07 3.12
CA PRO A 238 -11.31 -9.07 4.51
C PRO A 238 -12.77 -8.62 4.63
N PHE A 239 -13.47 -9.13 5.64
CA PHE A 239 -14.83 -8.68 5.96
C PHE A 239 -14.88 -7.14 6.07
N GLY A 240 -15.97 -6.55 5.59
CA GLY A 240 -16.19 -5.10 5.58
C GLY A 240 -15.66 -4.37 4.35
N ARG A 241 -15.00 -5.08 3.43
CA ARG A 241 -14.67 -4.54 2.10
C ARG A 241 -15.37 -5.31 1.00
N ASP A 242 -15.76 -4.56 -0.02
CA ASP A 242 -16.25 -5.14 -1.26
C ASP A 242 -15.07 -5.57 -2.15
N ALA A 243 -15.28 -6.64 -2.92
CA ALA A 243 -14.40 -7.00 -4.01
C ALA A 243 -14.72 -6.11 -5.22
N PHE A 244 -13.72 -5.40 -5.74
CA PHE A 244 -13.89 -4.57 -6.93
C PHE A 244 -13.33 -5.27 -8.18
N ALA A 245 -14.07 -5.20 -9.29
CA ALA A 245 -13.62 -5.75 -10.57
C ALA A 245 -12.28 -5.12 -11.01
N GLU A 246 -12.06 -3.84 -10.65
CA GLU A 246 -10.81 -3.13 -10.89
C GLU A 246 -9.64 -3.68 -10.07
N GLU A 247 -9.85 -4.14 -8.83
CA GLU A 247 -8.80 -4.82 -8.05
C GLU A 247 -8.42 -6.16 -8.70
N ALA A 248 -9.41 -6.91 -9.19
CA ALA A 248 -9.19 -8.17 -9.90
C ALA A 248 -8.43 -7.96 -11.21
N TYR A 249 -8.76 -6.92 -11.98
CA TYR A 249 -8.07 -6.57 -13.22
C TYR A 249 -6.59 -6.22 -12.96
N ILE A 250 -6.29 -5.43 -11.94
CA ILE A 250 -4.90 -5.12 -11.56
C ILE A 250 -4.16 -6.37 -11.07
N ALA A 251 -4.81 -7.24 -10.31
CA ALA A 251 -4.21 -8.49 -9.87
C ALA A 251 -3.86 -9.43 -11.05
N GLU A 252 -4.70 -9.45 -12.10
CA GLU A 252 -4.41 -10.19 -13.32
C GLU A 252 -3.23 -9.59 -14.10
N LEU A 253 -3.14 -8.25 -14.16
CA LEU A 253 -2.03 -7.55 -14.81
C LEU A 253 -0.70 -7.80 -14.08
N ASP A 254 -0.72 -7.83 -12.75
CA ASP A 254 0.41 -8.17 -11.88
C ASP A 254 0.87 -9.63 -12.10
N ALA A 255 -0.06 -10.59 -12.16
CA ALA A 255 0.26 -12.01 -12.38
C ALA A 255 0.94 -12.29 -13.73
N LYS A 256 0.72 -11.42 -14.73
CA LYS A 256 1.30 -11.51 -16.08
C LYS A 256 2.59 -10.70 -16.25
N SER A 257 3.16 -10.20 -15.16
CA SER A 257 4.24 -9.21 -15.16
C SER A 257 5.38 -9.61 -14.22
N GLY A 258 6.62 -9.29 -14.60
CA GLY A 258 7.75 -9.29 -13.66
C GLY A 258 7.80 -8.03 -12.77
N ALA A 259 7.07 -6.99 -13.14
CA ALA A 259 6.84 -5.80 -12.34
C ALA A 259 5.69 -6.01 -11.35
N SER A 260 5.71 -5.34 -10.21
CA SER A 260 4.64 -5.42 -9.22
C SER A 260 3.60 -4.32 -9.41
N LEU A 261 2.32 -4.69 -9.39
CA LEU A 261 1.17 -3.82 -9.58
C LEU A 261 0.11 -4.19 -8.55
N LYS A 262 -0.09 -3.35 -7.53
CA LYS A 262 -1.06 -3.60 -6.46
C LYS A 262 -2.10 -2.50 -6.41
N LEU A 263 -3.36 -2.88 -6.24
CA LEU A 263 -4.46 -1.94 -5.99
C LEU A 263 -5.37 -2.52 -4.92
N THR A 264 -5.77 -1.66 -4.01
CA THR A 264 -6.75 -1.91 -2.98
C THR A 264 -7.62 -0.66 -2.85
N VAL A 265 -8.92 -0.81 -3.02
CA VAL A 265 -9.89 0.27 -2.85
C VAL A 265 -10.31 0.30 -1.38
N LEU A 266 -10.12 1.44 -0.72
CA LEU A 266 -10.42 1.64 0.70
C LEU A 266 -11.75 2.39 0.85
N ASN A 267 -11.85 3.55 0.20
CA ASN A 267 -13.05 4.37 0.16
C ASN A 267 -13.28 4.84 -1.28
N PRO A 268 -14.14 4.19 -2.08
CA PRO A 268 -14.36 4.56 -3.48
C PRO A 268 -14.91 5.99 -3.65
N LYS A 269 -15.48 6.58 -2.59
CA LYS A 269 -16.00 7.96 -2.58
C LYS A 269 -14.98 8.98 -2.09
N GLY A 270 -13.86 8.53 -1.52
CA GLY A 270 -12.79 9.38 -1.03
C GLY A 270 -12.23 10.27 -2.13
N ARG A 271 -11.78 11.47 -1.73
CA ARG A 271 -11.24 12.45 -2.67
C ARG A 271 -9.73 12.37 -2.86
N VAL A 272 -9.00 11.67 -2.01
CA VAL A 272 -7.53 11.55 -2.09
C VAL A 272 -7.15 10.21 -2.72
N TRP A 273 -6.69 10.26 -3.96
CA TRP A 273 -6.26 9.10 -4.73
C TRP A 273 -4.73 9.09 -4.87
N THR A 274 -4.15 7.89 -4.82
CA THR A 274 -2.70 7.71 -4.90
C THR A 274 -2.33 6.79 -6.07
N MET A 275 -1.29 7.17 -6.80
CA MET A 275 -0.63 6.35 -7.81
C MET A 275 0.88 6.47 -7.57
N VAL A 276 1.36 5.72 -6.57
CA VAL A 276 2.72 5.86 -6.04
C VAL A 276 3.58 4.72 -6.51
N ALA A 277 4.79 5.02 -7.00
CA ALA A 277 5.72 3.97 -7.39
C ALA A 277 6.67 3.52 -6.28
N GLY A 278 6.67 2.21 -6.03
CA GLY A 278 7.44 1.53 -4.98
C GLY A 278 6.64 1.27 -3.72
N GLY A 279 6.58 0.01 -3.27
CA GLY A 279 5.90 -0.39 -2.04
C GLY A 279 6.24 0.45 -0.81
N GLY A 280 7.53 0.62 -0.49
CA GLY A 280 7.92 1.44 0.68
C GLY A 280 7.50 2.91 0.57
N ALA A 281 7.52 3.49 -0.64
CA ALA A 281 7.05 4.85 -0.84
C ALA A 281 5.52 4.94 -0.71
N SER A 282 4.77 3.97 -1.24
CA SER A 282 3.30 3.97 -1.13
C SER A 282 2.81 3.98 0.31
N VAL A 283 3.51 3.29 1.22
CA VAL A 283 3.25 3.33 2.66
C VAL A 283 3.49 4.74 3.22
N ILE A 284 4.67 5.33 2.97
CA ILE A 284 5.01 6.67 3.47
C ILE A 284 4.01 7.75 3.00
N TYR A 285 3.56 7.69 1.74
CA TYR A 285 2.54 8.60 1.24
C TYR A 285 1.20 8.39 1.94
N SER A 286 0.81 7.14 2.18
CA SER A 286 -0.43 6.81 2.90
C SER A 286 -0.38 7.28 4.35
N ASP A 287 0.73 7.01 5.06
CA ASP A 287 0.98 7.47 6.44
C ASP A 287 0.89 8.99 6.50
N THR A 288 1.53 9.70 5.57
CA THR A 288 1.48 11.17 5.51
C THR A 288 0.05 11.69 5.31
N ILE A 289 -0.76 11.04 4.47
CA ILE A 289 -2.16 11.42 4.24
C ILE A 289 -2.97 11.21 5.53
N CYS A 290 -2.76 10.09 6.21
CA CYS A 290 -3.41 9.79 7.49
C CYS A 290 -3.01 10.76 8.59
N ASP A 291 -1.71 11.05 8.75
CA ASP A 291 -1.14 11.97 9.75
C ASP A 291 -1.67 13.40 9.56
N LEU A 292 -1.95 13.79 8.32
CA LEU A 292 -2.56 15.08 7.99
C LEU A 292 -4.09 15.11 8.19
N GLY A 293 -4.68 14.03 8.72
CA GLY A 293 -6.10 13.94 9.07
C GLY A 293 -7.02 13.50 7.93
N PHE A 294 -6.49 13.02 6.81
CA PHE A 294 -7.25 12.65 5.61
C PHE A 294 -7.45 11.14 5.45
N SER A 295 -7.30 10.35 6.52
CA SER A 295 -7.48 8.89 6.49
C SER A 295 -8.85 8.47 5.94
N HIS A 296 -9.92 9.16 6.34
CA HIS A 296 -11.30 8.92 5.88
C HIS A 296 -11.52 9.28 4.41
N GLU A 297 -10.67 10.12 3.82
CA GLU A 297 -10.72 10.55 2.41
C GLU A 297 -9.75 9.77 1.50
N LEU A 298 -8.90 8.91 2.08
CA LEU A 298 -7.95 8.10 1.33
C LEU A 298 -8.71 7.00 0.58
N ALA A 299 -8.76 7.14 -0.75
CA ALA A 299 -9.61 6.32 -1.57
C ALA A 299 -9.03 4.94 -1.88
N ASN A 300 -7.70 4.87 -2.04
CA ASN A 300 -7.01 3.66 -2.42
C ASN A 300 -5.62 3.56 -1.77
N TYR A 301 -5.19 2.32 -1.55
CA TYR A 301 -3.81 1.94 -1.32
C TYR A 301 -3.33 1.11 -2.50
N GLY A 302 -2.13 1.38 -2.99
CA GLY A 302 -1.60 0.65 -4.13
C GLY A 302 -0.22 1.15 -4.54
N GLU A 303 0.45 0.37 -5.36
CA GLU A 303 1.75 0.72 -5.88
C GLU A 303 1.99 0.12 -7.27
N TYR A 304 2.94 0.72 -7.97
CA TYR A 304 3.57 0.11 -9.14
C TYR A 304 5.10 0.13 -8.98
N SER A 305 5.77 -1.00 -9.17
CA SER A 305 7.23 -1.11 -8.99
C SER A 305 7.83 -2.24 -9.83
N GLY A 306 9.15 -2.45 -9.76
CA GLY A 306 9.80 -3.49 -10.57
C GLY A 306 9.91 -3.16 -12.06
N ALA A 307 9.93 -1.87 -12.40
CA ALA A 307 10.05 -1.36 -13.77
C ALA A 307 8.95 -1.85 -14.75
N PRO A 308 7.68 -1.53 -14.49
CA PRO A 308 6.60 -1.84 -15.42
C PRO A 308 6.80 -1.12 -16.75
N SER A 309 6.24 -1.72 -17.81
CA SER A 309 6.25 -1.14 -19.14
C SER A 309 5.33 0.09 -19.24
N GLU A 310 5.47 0.85 -20.33
CA GLU A 310 4.56 1.94 -20.66
C GLU A 310 3.09 1.47 -20.70
N GLN A 311 2.82 0.34 -21.36
CA GLN A 311 1.47 -0.21 -21.47
C GLN A 311 0.91 -0.67 -20.13
N GLN A 312 1.72 -1.34 -19.30
CA GLN A 312 1.29 -1.75 -17.94
C GLN A 312 0.96 -0.53 -17.07
N THR A 313 1.79 0.51 -17.14
CA THR A 313 1.56 1.75 -16.39
C THR A 313 0.30 2.47 -16.90
N TYR A 314 0.06 2.45 -18.21
CA TYR A 314 -1.16 2.99 -18.82
C TYR A 314 -2.42 2.26 -18.32
N GLU A 315 -2.48 0.93 -18.34
CA GLU A 315 -3.64 0.18 -17.85
C GLU A 315 -3.88 0.40 -16.35
N TYR A 316 -2.80 0.47 -15.56
CA TYR A 316 -2.88 0.78 -14.14
C TYR A 316 -3.43 2.19 -13.89
N ALA A 317 -2.89 3.20 -14.58
CA ALA A 317 -3.36 4.58 -14.48
C ALA A 317 -4.81 4.72 -14.94
N LYS A 318 -5.18 4.14 -16.08
CA LYS A 318 -6.55 4.10 -16.60
C LYS A 318 -7.54 3.53 -15.58
N THR A 319 -7.15 2.47 -14.88
CA THR A 319 -7.99 1.84 -13.85
C THR A 319 -8.26 2.80 -12.69
N ILE A 320 -7.22 3.48 -12.18
CA ILE A 320 -7.38 4.50 -11.12
C ILE A 320 -8.25 5.67 -11.60
N LEU A 321 -8.00 6.17 -12.81
CA LEU A 321 -8.77 7.28 -13.39
C LEU A 321 -10.25 6.92 -13.59
N SER A 322 -10.54 5.69 -14.00
CA SER A 322 -11.90 5.15 -14.07
C SER A 322 -12.58 5.16 -12.71
N LEU A 323 -11.93 4.61 -11.68
CA LEU A 323 -12.47 4.56 -10.31
C LEU A 323 -12.74 5.96 -9.74
N MET A 324 -11.77 6.86 -9.83
CA MET A 324 -11.90 8.20 -9.23
C MET A 324 -12.91 9.09 -9.96
N SER A 325 -13.32 8.74 -11.17
CA SER A 325 -14.31 9.47 -11.98
C SER A 325 -15.71 8.83 -12.01
N LYS A 326 -16.04 7.93 -11.07
CA LYS A 326 -17.40 7.36 -10.95
C LYS A 326 -18.41 8.32 -10.31
N GLU A 327 -18.00 9.07 -9.28
CA GLU A 327 -18.86 10.01 -8.55
C GLU A 327 -18.13 11.35 -8.31
N LYS A 328 -18.86 12.46 -8.32
CA LYS A 328 -18.33 13.81 -8.01
C LYS A 328 -18.14 13.99 -6.51
N HIS A 329 -17.15 14.81 -6.15
CA HIS A 329 -16.91 15.28 -4.79
C HIS A 329 -17.07 16.81 -4.75
N SER A 330 -17.68 17.37 -3.70
CA SER A 330 -17.95 18.82 -3.57
C SER A 330 -16.69 19.66 -3.76
N ASP A 331 -15.61 19.23 -3.10
CA ASP A 331 -14.30 19.91 -3.10
C ASP A 331 -13.37 19.46 -4.23
N GLY A 332 -13.90 18.77 -5.24
CA GLY A 332 -13.10 18.06 -6.23
C GLY A 332 -12.25 16.95 -5.61
N LYS A 333 -11.39 16.34 -6.43
CA LYS A 333 -10.52 15.23 -6.02
C LYS A 333 -9.06 15.52 -6.32
N VAL A 334 -8.18 14.81 -5.64
CA VAL A 334 -6.73 14.94 -5.78
C VAL A 334 -6.14 13.59 -6.19
N LEU A 335 -5.28 13.59 -7.20
CA LEU A 335 -4.45 12.45 -7.59
C LEU A 335 -2.98 12.74 -7.27
N ILE A 336 -2.40 11.92 -6.40
CA ILE A 336 -0.99 12.02 -6.01
C ILE A 336 -0.19 10.99 -6.81
N ILE A 337 0.58 11.47 -7.79
CA ILE A 337 1.49 10.68 -8.63
C ILE A 337 2.89 10.79 -8.04
N GLY A 338 3.21 9.86 -7.15
CA GLY A 338 4.34 9.99 -6.23
C GLY A 338 5.40 8.89 -6.35
N GLY A 339 6.42 9.04 -5.51
CA GLY A 339 7.25 7.94 -5.03
C GLY A 339 8.72 8.31 -4.85
N GLY A 340 9.53 7.33 -4.46
CA GLY A 340 10.96 7.50 -4.17
C GLY A 340 11.82 7.83 -5.40
N ILE A 341 13.13 7.93 -5.20
CA ILE A 341 14.10 7.96 -6.32
C ILE A 341 14.22 6.52 -6.83
N ALA A 342 13.80 6.27 -8.08
CA ALA A 342 13.88 4.94 -8.65
C ALA A 342 15.34 4.55 -8.96
N ASN A 343 15.71 3.30 -8.67
CA ASN A 343 17.03 2.79 -9.01
C ASN A 343 17.15 2.40 -10.49
N PHE A 344 16.14 1.70 -11.04
CA PHE A 344 16.20 1.12 -12.39
C PHE A 344 14.92 1.32 -13.21
N THR A 345 13.81 1.77 -12.61
CA THR A 345 12.58 2.06 -13.36
C THR A 345 12.78 3.28 -14.26
N ASN A 346 12.50 3.13 -15.56
CA ASN A 346 12.53 4.23 -16.51
C ASN A 346 11.33 5.16 -16.31
N VAL A 347 11.58 6.34 -15.71
CA VAL A 347 10.53 7.30 -15.37
C VAL A 347 9.88 7.87 -16.63
N ALA A 348 10.62 8.10 -17.71
CA ALA A 348 10.05 8.58 -18.96
C ALA A 348 9.03 7.60 -19.56
N ALA A 349 9.35 6.30 -19.59
CA ALA A 349 8.45 5.27 -20.13
C ALA A 349 7.17 5.12 -19.29
N THR A 350 7.31 5.05 -17.96
CA THR A 350 6.14 4.95 -17.07
C THR A 350 5.26 6.21 -17.14
N PHE A 351 5.87 7.40 -17.19
CA PHE A 351 5.12 8.65 -17.28
C PHE A 351 4.45 8.84 -18.65
N LYS A 352 5.00 8.32 -19.75
CA LYS A 352 4.29 8.26 -21.04
C LYS A 352 2.99 7.47 -20.95
N GLY A 353 3.00 6.33 -20.26
CA GLY A 353 1.79 5.52 -20.03
C GLY A 353 0.74 6.28 -19.22
N ILE A 354 1.17 7.00 -18.18
CA ILE A 354 0.30 7.87 -17.37
C ILE A 354 -0.28 9.01 -18.21
N VAL A 355 0.56 9.70 -18.99
CA VAL A 355 0.15 10.80 -19.88
C VAL A 355 -0.93 10.33 -20.86
N LYS A 356 -0.75 9.16 -21.47
CA LYS A 356 -1.73 8.56 -22.38
C LYS A 356 -3.08 8.34 -21.69
N ALA A 357 -3.08 7.83 -20.45
CA ALA A 357 -4.30 7.65 -19.68
C ALA A 357 -4.97 8.99 -19.31
N LEU A 358 -4.18 10.01 -18.94
CA LEU A 358 -4.69 11.35 -18.65
C LEU A 358 -5.34 12.02 -19.87
N GLN A 359 -4.76 11.82 -21.06
CA GLN A 359 -5.33 12.32 -22.32
C GLN A 359 -6.69 11.65 -22.61
N GLU A 360 -6.81 10.34 -22.44
CA GLU A 360 -8.07 9.60 -22.63
C GLU A 360 -9.16 10.05 -21.65
N TYR A 361 -8.79 10.35 -20.40
CA TYR A 361 -9.75 10.72 -19.34
C TYR A 361 -9.96 12.23 -19.20
N ARG A 362 -9.45 13.06 -20.11
CA ARG A 362 -9.45 14.53 -20.02
C ARG A 362 -10.80 15.12 -19.59
N GLU A 363 -11.88 14.77 -20.28
CA GLU A 363 -13.20 15.34 -20.02
C GLU A 363 -13.67 15.02 -18.60
N ARG A 364 -13.48 13.78 -18.17
CA ARG A 364 -13.82 13.33 -16.82
C ARG A 364 -12.96 14.02 -15.76
N LEU A 365 -11.67 14.24 -16.03
CA LEU A 365 -10.77 14.96 -15.11
C LEU A 365 -11.26 16.39 -14.83
N ILE A 366 -11.67 17.11 -15.87
CA ILE A 366 -12.20 18.47 -15.76
C ILE A 366 -13.54 18.45 -15.05
N GLU A 367 -14.45 17.57 -15.47
CA GLU A 367 -15.80 17.47 -14.92
C GLU A 367 -15.79 17.16 -13.40
N HIS A 368 -14.85 16.33 -12.95
CA HIS A 368 -14.69 15.93 -11.56
C HIS A 368 -13.77 16.85 -10.75
N LYS A 369 -13.30 17.96 -11.35
CA LYS A 369 -12.38 18.93 -10.72
C LYS A 369 -11.14 18.25 -10.12
N ILE A 370 -10.52 17.35 -10.88
CA ILE A 370 -9.35 16.59 -10.43
C ILE A 370 -8.09 17.47 -10.50
N SER A 371 -7.35 17.54 -9.39
CA SER A 371 -6.03 18.18 -9.32
C SER A 371 -4.94 17.12 -9.15
N ILE A 372 -3.85 17.24 -9.88
CA ILE A 372 -2.78 16.24 -9.94
C ILE A 372 -1.50 16.81 -9.32
N PHE A 373 -0.90 16.06 -8.41
CA PHE A 373 0.38 16.41 -7.78
C PHE A 373 1.42 15.36 -8.15
N VAL A 374 2.55 15.80 -8.69
CA VAL A 374 3.58 14.92 -9.24
C VAL A 374 4.90 15.12 -8.49
N ARG A 375 5.44 14.03 -7.95
CA ARG A 375 6.81 13.97 -7.43
C ARG A 375 7.45 12.64 -7.80
N ARG A 376 8.47 12.67 -8.66
CA ARG A 376 9.22 11.48 -9.03
C ARG A 376 10.67 11.81 -9.40
N ALA A 377 11.56 10.84 -9.19
CA ALA A 377 12.96 10.88 -9.62
C ALA A 377 13.43 9.47 -9.99
N GLY A 378 14.56 9.36 -10.69
CA GLY A 378 15.13 8.11 -11.19
C GLY A 378 15.57 8.21 -12.65
N PRO A 379 15.93 7.10 -13.32
CA PRO A 379 16.35 7.12 -14.71
C PRO A 379 15.37 7.87 -15.63
N ASN A 380 15.86 8.85 -16.39
CA ASN A 380 15.12 9.68 -17.34
C ASN A 380 13.96 10.49 -16.72
N TYR A 381 14.05 10.86 -15.43
CA TYR A 381 12.97 11.57 -14.76
C TYR A 381 12.73 13.00 -15.28
N GLN A 382 13.76 13.68 -15.79
CA GLN A 382 13.61 15.03 -16.36
C GLN A 382 12.63 15.01 -17.54
N GLU A 383 12.80 14.05 -18.45
CA GLU A 383 11.89 13.85 -19.58
C GLU A 383 10.48 13.45 -19.12
N GLY A 384 10.38 12.56 -18.13
CA GLY A 384 9.08 12.21 -17.52
C GLY A 384 8.35 13.44 -16.96
N LEU A 385 9.03 14.25 -16.14
CA LEU A 385 8.45 15.45 -15.54
C LEU A 385 8.09 16.50 -16.59
N ARG A 386 8.89 16.65 -17.64
CA ARG A 386 8.60 17.53 -18.78
C ARG A 386 7.28 17.13 -19.45
N VAL A 387 7.11 15.86 -19.84
CA VAL A 387 5.87 15.42 -20.51
C VAL A 387 4.64 15.53 -19.61
N MET A 388 4.78 15.34 -18.30
CA MET A 388 3.69 15.55 -17.34
C MET A 388 3.30 17.03 -17.19
N ARG A 389 4.26 17.96 -17.31
CA ARG A 389 3.98 19.39 -17.30
C ARG A 389 3.26 19.83 -18.58
N ASP A 390 3.74 19.34 -19.72
CA ASP A 390 3.18 19.65 -21.04
C ASP A 390 1.73 19.13 -21.15
N VAL A 391 1.46 17.93 -20.61
CA VAL A 391 0.09 17.37 -20.60
C VAL A 391 -0.84 18.20 -19.71
N GLY A 392 -0.41 18.66 -18.52
CA GLY A 392 -1.25 19.49 -17.66
C GLY A 392 -1.69 20.79 -18.34
N SER A 393 -0.74 21.46 -19.00
CA SER A 393 -0.99 22.71 -19.72
C SER A 393 -1.91 22.51 -20.93
N SER A 394 -1.75 21.43 -21.68
CA SER A 394 -2.57 21.14 -22.87
C SER A 394 -3.98 20.64 -22.52
N LEU A 395 -4.14 19.88 -21.43
CA LEU A 395 -5.45 19.35 -21.03
C LEU A 395 -6.32 20.39 -20.32
N GLY A 396 -5.72 21.41 -19.70
CA GLY A 396 -6.42 22.35 -18.81
C GLY A 396 -6.67 21.76 -17.42
N VAL A 397 -5.90 20.73 -17.03
CA VAL A 397 -5.99 20.06 -15.73
C VAL A 397 -4.87 20.61 -14.82
N PRO A 398 -5.16 21.00 -13.57
CA PRO A 398 -4.13 21.47 -12.64
C PRO A 398 -3.11 20.34 -12.36
N VAL A 399 -1.93 20.43 -12.95
CA VAL A 399 -0.80 19.54 -12.68
C VAL A 399 0.28 20.33 -11.97
N HIS A 400 0.59 19.92 -10.75
CA HIS A 400 1.61 20.54 -9.90
C HIS A 400 2.83 19.63 -9.81
N GLY A 401 3.94 20.05 -10.44
CA GLY A 401 5.27 19.45 -10.31
C GLY A 401 6.31 20.58 -10.26
N GLU A 402 7.33 20.45 -9.42
CA GLU A 402 8.44 21.43 -9.19
C GLU A 402 8.12 22.67 -8.34
N ARG A 403 7.62 22.47 -7.12
CA ARG A 403 7.61 23.53 -6.07
C ARG A 403 8.67 23.38 -4.98
N PHE A 404 9.71 22.56 -5.20
CA PHE A 404 10.78 22.39 -4.22
C PHE A 404 12.17 22.48 -4.84
N GLY A 405 12.86 23.60 -4.57
CA GLY A 405 14.26 23.82 -4.95
C GLY A 405 14.45 23.95 -6.46
N GLY A 406 14.66 25.18 -6.91
CA GLY A 406 14.89 25.49 -8.33
C GLY A 406 15.13 26.98 -8.55
N ALA A 407 14.65 27.82 -7.61
CA ALA A 407 14.87 29.26 -7.65
C ALA A 407 16.36 29.66 -7.69
N LEU A 408 17.27 28.85 -7.12
CA LEU A 408 18.72 29.04 -7.22
C LEU A 408 19.21 28.83 -8.65
N ASP A 409 18.97 27.65 -9.20
CA ASP A 409 19.42 27.28 -10.54
C ASP A 409 18.75 28.14 -11.62
N ASP A 410 17.46 28.46 -11.45
CA ASP A 410 16.75 29.35 -12.35
C ASP A 410 17.27 30.79 -12.26
N ALA A 411 17.58 31.29 -11.05
CA ALA A 411 18.23 32.59 -10.89
C ALA A 411 19.61 32.58 -11.56
N ALA A 412 20.43 31.57 -11.28
CA ALA A 412 21.74 31.41 -11.90
C ALA A 412 21.64 31.41 -13.43
N LYS A 413 20.72 30.63 -14.01
CA LYS A 413 20.49 30.57 -15.47
C LYS A 413 20.00 31.90 -16.04
N GLN A 414 19.00 32.52 -15.44
CA GLN A 414 18.41 33.77 -15.93
C GLN A 414 19.42 34.92 -15.90
N PHE A 415 20.10 35.12 -14.77
CA PHE A 415 21.11 36.17 -14.64
C PHE A 415 22.31 35.91 -15.55
N SER A 416 22.83 34.66 -15.58
CA SER A 416 23.98 34.33 -16.43
C SER A 416 23.66 34.56 -17.90
N SER A 417 22.52 34.07 -18.39
CA SER A 417 22.11 34.25 -19.79
C SER A 417 21.95 35.73 -20.15
N ALA A 418 21.34 36.53 -19.28
CA ALA A 418 21.18 37.97 -19.51
C ALA A 418 22.53 38.70 -19.54
N TYR A 419 23.43 38.36 -18.61
CA TYR A 419 24.77 38.93 -18.55
C TYR A 419 25.63 38.53 -19.75
N ASP A 420 25.67 37.24 -20.08
CA ASP A 420 26.51 36.69 -21.15
C ASP A 420 26.09 37.17 -22.54
N THR A 421 24.80 37.49 -22.72
CA THR A 421 24.28 38.09 -23.96
C THR A 421 24.48 39.60 -24.02
N GLY A 422 25.08 40.22 -23.01
CA GLY A 422 25.28 41.67 -22.92
C GLY A 422 23.99 42.46 -22.74
N LEU A 423 22.91 41.83 -22.26
CA LEU A 423 21.61 42.47 -22.09
C LEU A 423 21.68 43.47 -20.94
N HIS A 424 21.36 44.74 -21.18
CA HIS A 424 21.38 45.75 -20.12
C HIS A 424 20.34 45.42 -19.02
N PRO A 425 20.63 45.64 -17.71
CA PRO A 425 19.72 45.29 -16.60
C PRO A 425 18.28 45.80 -16.76
N ALA A 426 18.11 47.02 -17.30
CA ALA A 426 16.79 47.59 -17.56
C ALA A 426 16.02 46.82 -18.65
N ASP A 427 16.72 46.39 -19.69
CA ASP A 427 16.14 45.64 -20.81
C ASP A 427 15.80 44.21 -20.38
N PHE A 428 16.62 43.60 -19.52
CA PHE A 428 16.30 42.32 -18.88
C PHE A 428 15.01 42.41 -18.07
N VAL A 429 14.88 43.40 -17.18
CA VAL A 429 13.66 43.60 -16.38
C VAL A 429 12.44 43.86 -17.27
N ASN A 430 12.59 44.62 -18.35
CA ASN A 430 11.51 44.91 -19.28
C ASN A 430 11.10 43.69 -20.11
N LYS A 431 12.06 42.88 -20.56
CA LYS A 431 11.84 41.62 -21.26
C LYS A 431 11.03 40.65 -20.40
N MET A 432 11.48 40.40 -19.17
CA MET A 432 10.82 39.50 -18.23
C MET A 432 9.39 39.94 -17.94
N ARG A 433 9.17 41.26 -17.77
CA ARG A 433 7.82 41.84 -17.61
C ARG A 433 6.95 41.62 -18.85
N LYS A 434 7.48 41.86 -20.06
CA LYS A 434 6.76 41.70 -21.32
C LYS A 434 6.34 40.24 -21.56
N GLU A 435 7.19 39.31 -21.16
CA GLU A 435 6.96 37.86 -21.27
C GLU A 435 6.08 37.31 -20.11
N GLY A 436 5.72 38.15 -19.13
CA GLY A 436 4.94 37.74 -17.97
C GLY A 436 5.68 36.79 -17.02
N GLN A 437 7.01 36.75 -17.10
CA GLN A 437 7.86 35.87 -16.30
C GLN A 437 8.40 36.58 -15.05
N LEU A 438 8.53 35.82 -13.95
CA LEU A 438 9.19 36.29 -12.74
C LEU A 438 10.71 36.27 -12.95
N ILE A 439 11.39 37.26 -12.38
CA ILE A 439 12.85 37.25 -12.26
C ILE A 439 13.20 36.39 -11.04
N MET A 440 13.69 35.18 -11.29
CA MET A 440 14.04 34.24 -10.24
C MET A 440 15.19 34.80 -9.41
N GLY A 441 15.07 34.75 -8.08
CA GLY A 441 16.01 35.37 -7.16
C GLY A 441 15.71 36.85 -6.82
N ILE A 442 14.72 37.49 -7.44
CA ILE A 442 14.24 38.83 -7.09
C ILE A 442 12.86 38.75 -6.43
N GLY A 443 12.74 39.34 -5.25
CA GLY A 443 11.49 39.43 -4.51
C GLY A 443 11.49 38.63 -3.21
N HIS A 444 10.84 39.19 -2.20
CA HIS A 444 10.64 38.54 -0.91
C HIS A 444 9.26 38.91 -0.32
N ARG A 445 8.65 37.97 0.42
CA ARG A 445 7.33 38.20 1.07
C ARG A 445 7.42 39.04 2.34
N VAL A 446 8.44 38.82 3.16
CA VAL A 446 8.68 39.50 4.46
C VAL A 446 9.76 40.60 4.41
N LYS A 447 10.90 40.33 3.75
CA LYS A 447 12.06 41.21 3.66
C LYS A 447 11.90 42.27 2.57
N SER A 448 12.56 43.41 2.76
CA SER A 448 12.51 44.57 1.88
C SER A 448 13.75 45.44 2.08
N LEU A 449 13.88 46.53 1.32
CA LEU A 449 14.94 47.53 1.55
C LEU A 449 14.97 48.05 3.01
N ASN A 450 13.80 48.24 3.63
CA ASN A 450 13.69 48.78 4.99
C ASN A 450 13.77 47.68 6.08
N ASN A 451 13.74 46.42 5.68
CA ASN A 451 13.90 45.25 6.55
C ASN A 451 14.78 44.23 5.82
N PRO A 452 16.10 44.47 5.75
CA PRO A 452 17.00 43.66 4.94
C PRO A 452 17.10 42.23 5.48
N ASP A 453 17.37 41.29 4.58
CA ASP A 453 17.74 39.93 4.95
C ASP A 453 19.24 39.91 5.31
N MET A 454 19.54 39.78 6.61
CA MET A 454 20.93 39.77 7.08
C MET A 454 21.77 38.66 6.45
N ARG A 455 21.16 37.53 6.04
CA ARG A 455 21.88 36.45 5.35
C ARG A 455 22.41 36.93 4.00
N VAL A 456 21.59 37.67 3.27
CA VAL A 456 21.96 38.25 1.97
C VAL A 456 23.02 39.34 2.16
N VAL A 457 22.88 40.19 3.17
CA VAL A 457 23.87 41.23 3.48
C VAL A 457 25.25 40.62 3.78
N LEU A 458 25.29 39.64 4.69
CA LEU A 458 26.52 38.95 5.06
C LEU A 458 27.12 38.17 3.89
N LEU A 459 26.29 37.51 3.08
CA LEU A 459 26.74 36.78 1.91
C LEU A 459 27.34 37.71 0.85
N LYS A 460 26.68 38.85 0.55
CA LYS A 460 27.20 39.88 -0.37
C LYS A 460 28.58 40.36 0.09
N GLN A 461 28.73 40.66 1.39
CA GLN A 461 30.00 41.11 1.96
C GLN A 461 31.08 40.04 1.83
N TYR A 462 30.77 38.80 2.23
CA TYR A 462 31.71 37.68 2.13
C TYR A 462 32.18 37.46 0.70
N VAL A 463 31.24 37.40 -0.26
CA VAL A 463 31.53 37.21 -1.69
C VAL A 463 32.41 38.33 -2.23
N LYS A 464 32.12 39.59 -1.88
CA LYS A 464 32.93 40.75 -2.30
C LYS A 464 34.33 40.77 -1.70
N GLU A 465 34.51 40.24 -0.51
CA GLU A 465 35.79 40.20 0.19
C GLU A 465 36.68 39.04 -0.27
N HIS A 466 36.08 37.89 -0.59
CA HIS A 466 36.84 36.63 -0.78
C HIS A 466 36.90 36.13 -2.23
N PHE A 467 35.98 36.56 -3.12
CA PHE A 467 35.97 36.03 -4.50
C PHE A 467 36.90 36.85 -5.40
N PRO A 468 37.59 36.22 -6.39
CA PRO A 468 38.48 36.92 -7.29
C PRO A 468 37.78 38.03 -8.09
N THR A 469 36.60 37.75 -8.62
CA THR A 469 35.74 38.70 -9.33
C THR A 469 34.27 38.34 -9.10
N THR A 470 33.37 39.32 -9.23
CA THR A 470 31.93 39.16 -8.95
C THR A 470 31.01 39.84 -9.98
N PRO A 471 31.27 39.69 -11.29
CA PRO A 471 30.55 40.41 -12.34
C PRO A 471 29.04 40.10 -12.37
N LEU A 472 28.66 38.85 -12.08
CA LEU A 472 27.25 38.47 -12.14
C LEU A 472 26.48 38.96 -10.90
N LEU A 473 27.12 38.94 -9.73
CA LEU A 473 26.57 39.58 -8.54
C LEU A 473 26.38 41.09 -8.77
N ASP A 474 27.34 41.78 -9.39
CA ASP A 474 27.21 43.21 -9.73
C ASP A 474 26.04 43.47 -10.68
N TYR A 475 25.91 42.64 -11.71
CA TYR A 475 24.77 42.71 -12.63
C TYR A 475 23.44 42.53 -11.89
N ALA A 476 23.34 41.56 -10.99
CA ALA A 476 22.15 41.31 -10.19
C ALA A 476 21.81 42.47 -9.23
N LEU A 477 22.82 43.16 -8.70
CA LEU A 477 22.63 44.36 -7.87
C LEU A 477 22.11 45.54 -8.70
N GLU A 478 22.54 45.71 -9.95
CA GLU A 478 21.95 46.70 -10.85
C GLU A 478 20.49 46.37 -11.20
N VAL A 479 20.18 45.09 -11.41
CA VAL A 479 18.79 44.62 -11.56
C VAL A 479 17.97 44.94 -10.30
N GLU A 480 18.50 44.68 -9.11
CA GLU A 480 17.87 45.01 -7.82
C GLU A 480 17.54 46.50 -7.72
N LYS A 481 18.47 47.40 -8.06
CA LYS A 481 18.22 48.87 -8.05
C LYS A 481 17.02 49.26 -8.91
N ILE A 482 16.85 48.61 -10.06
CA ILE A 482 15.74 48.86 -10.97
C ILE A 482 14.44 48.28 -10.40
N THR A 483 14.47 47.07 -9.84
CA THR A 483 13.25 46.41 -9.35
C THR A 483 12.73 47.02 -8.07
N VAL A 484 13.59 47.48 -7.17
CA VAL A 484 13.18 48.15 -5.92
C VAL A 484 12.53 49.51 -6.14
N SER A 485 12.88 50.20 -7.25
CA SER A 485 12.19 51.43 -7.66
C SER A 485 10.69 51.21 -7.94
N LYS A 486 10.30 49.96 -8.26
CA LYS A 486 8.91 49.59 -8.51
C LYS A 486 8.20 49.19 -7.21
N LYS A 487 8.83 48.35 -6.38
CA LYS A 487 8.31 47.96 -5.05
C LYS A 487 9.46 47.64 -4.10
N PRO A 488 9.39 48.07 -2.82
CA PRO A 488 10.49 47.94 -1.87
C PRO A 488 10.84 46.50 -1.47
N ASN A 489 9.97 45.52 -1.76
CA ASN A 489 10.19 44.11 -1.49
C ASN A 489 10.71 43.31 -2.70
N LEU A 490 10.93 43.96 -3.85
CA LEU A 490 11.58 43.37 -5.04
C LEU A 490 13.10 43.46 -4.95
N ILE A 491 13.64 42.95 -3.84
CA ILE A 491 15.08 42.90 -3.52
C ILE A 491 15.71 41.59 -4.01
N LEU A 492 17.04 41.55 -4.16
CA LEU A 492 17.79 40.31 -4.36
C LEU A 492 17.67 39.45 -3.10
N ASN A 493 17.04 38.28 -3.23
CA ASN A 493 16.80 37.39 -2.12
C ASN A 493 17.98 36.40 -1.94
N VAL A 494 17.88 35.54 -0.92
CA VAL A 494 18.95 34.58 -0.59
C VAL A 494 19.22 33.59 -1.72
N ASP A 495 18.18 33.14 -2.43
CA ASP A 495 18.32 32.22 -3.55
C ASP A 495 19.00 32.90 -4.73
N GLY A 496 18.59 34.13 -5.06
CA GLY A 496 19.24 34.92 -6.11
C GLY A 496 20.71 35.20 -5.80
N CYS A 497 21.01 35.61 -4.57
CA CYS A 497 22.36 35.95 -4.14
C CYS A 497 23.30 34.73 -4.14
N ILE A 498 22.85 33.57 -3.66
CA ILE A 498 23.64 32.33 -3.73
C ILE A 498 23.80 31.90 -5.19
N GLY A 499 22.74 31.96 -6.00
CA GLY A 499 22.77 31.58 -7.40
C GLY A 499 23.83 32.32 -8.20
N VAL A 500 23.81 33.66 -8.15
CA VAL A 500 24.79 34.48 -8.89
C VAL A 500 26.21 34.37 -8.31
N ALA A 501 26.35 34.29 -6.98
CA ALA A 501 27.65 34.10 -6.35
C ALA A 501 28.28 32.76 -6.74
N MET A 502 27.52 31.67 -6.75
CA MET A 502 28.04 30.36 -7.14
C MET A 502 28.51 30.33 -8.60
N VAL A 503 27.80 31.02 -9.50
CA VAL A 503 28.27 31.18 -10.88
C VAL A 503 29.56 31.98 -10.94
N ASP A 504 29.64 33.12 -10.23
CA ASP A 504 30.87 33.92 -10.16
C ASP A 504 32.04 33.09 -9.61
N LEU A 505 31.80 32.27 -8.59
CA LEU A 505 32.80 31.37 -8.03
C LEU A 505 33.26 30.34 -9.05
N LEU A 506 32.34 29.59 -9.66
CA LEU A 506 32.66 28.52 -10.61
C LEU A 506 33.45 29.05 -11.81
N ARG A 507 33.02 30.19 -12.36
CA ARG A 507 33.67 30.80 -13.54
C ARG A 507 35.04 31.41 -13.24
N ASN A 508 35.27 31.88 -12.02
CA ASN A 508 36.43 32.73 -11.72
C ASN A 508 37.37 32.18 -10.63
N CYS A 509 37.10 31.03 -10.02
CA CYS A 509 37.99 30.42 -9.03
C CYS A 509 39.26 29.81 -9.63
N GLY A 510 39.34 29.67 -10.95
CA GLY A 510 40.46 29.06 -11.66
C GLY A 510 40.49 27.53 -11.62
N CYS A 511 39.45 26.89 -11.06
CA CYS A 511 39.37 25.42 -10.98
C CYS A 511 38.53 24.78 -12.09
N PHE A 512 37.73 25.55 -12.83
CA PHE A 512 36.81 25.04 -13.85
C PHE A 512 36.93 25.86 -15.14
N THR A 513 36.70 25.22 -16.29
CA THR A 513 36.46 25.96 -17.54
C THR A 513 35.07 26.59 -17.56
N LEU A 514 34.82 27.48 -18.51
CA LEU A 514 33.48 28.05 -18.71
C LEU A 514 32.46 26.99 -19.13
N GLU A 515 32.85 25.99 -19.94
CA GLU A 515 31.97 24.89 -20.31
C GLU A 515 31.63 24.01 -19.12
N GLU A 516 32.61 23.61 -18.31
CA GLU A 516 32.39 22.82 -17.09
C GLU A 516 31.48 23.56 -16.10
N SER A 517 31.72 24.87 -15.93
CA SER A 517 30.90 25.73 -15.09
C SER A 517 29.44 25.77 -15.57
N ALA A 518 29.23 25.88 -16.89
CA ALA A 518 27.89 25.87 -17.48
C ALA A 518 27.20 24.52 -17.27
N GLU A 519 27.92 23.41 -17.46
CA GLU A 519 27.39 22.06 -17.26
C GLU A 519 26.92 21.84 -15.81
N PHE A 520 27.68 22.30 -14.80
CA PHE A 520 27.26 22.23 -13.40
C PHE A 520 25.95 22.98 -13.13
N ILE A 521 25.76 24.15 -13.74
CA ILE A 521 24.52 24.93 -13.62
C ILE A 521 23.36 24.27 -14.38
N GLU A 522 23.61 23.70 -15.57
CA GLU A 522 22.60 22.97 -16.34
C GLU A 522 22.11 21.73 -15.61
N ASN A 523 23.03 20.98 -14.99
CA ASN A 523 22.78 19.78 -14.19
C ASN A 523 22.01 20.05 -12.89
N GLY A 524 21.77 21.32 -12.53
CA GLY A 524 21.04 21.68 -11.32
C GLY A 524 21.85 21.50 -10.04
N ALA A 525 23.18 21.64 -10.10
CA ALA A 525 24.07 21.37 -8.97
C ALA A 525 23.79 22.28 -7.76
N LEU A 526 23.22 23.48 -7.96
CA LEU A 526 22.97 24.43 -6.87
C LEU A 526 21.82 23.97 -5.97
N ASN A 527 20.85 23.24 -6.51
CA ASN A 527 19.85 22.52 -5.71
C ASN A 527 20.47 21.51 -4.73
N GLY A 528 21.68 20.99 -5.02
CA GLY A 528 22.45 20.16 -4.10
C GLY A 528 22.79 20.86 -2.78
N LEU A 529 22.95 22.18 -2.78
CA LEU A 529 23.20 22.97 -1.55
C LEU A 529 22.00 22.93 -0.59
N PHE A 530 20.77 22.91 -1.12
CA PHE A 530 19.58 22.71 -0.29
C PHE A 530 19.52 21.31 0.30
N VAL A 531 19.91 20.30 -0.48
CA VAL A 531 19.98 18.92 0.01
C VAL A 531 21.00 18.80 1.13
N LEU A 532 22.15 19.45 1.03
CA LEU A 532 23.16 19.49 2.08
C LEU A 532 22.62 20.16 3.36
N GLY A 533 22.03 21.36 3.24
CA GLY A 533 21.46 22.07 4.38
C GLY A 533 20.36 21.27 5.09
N ARG A 534 19.49 20.60 4.33
CA ARG A 534 18.47 19.71 4.91
C ARG A 534 19.05 18.44 5.50
N SER A 535 20.08 17.86 4.88
CA SER A 535 20.81 16.72 5.43
C SER A 535 21.40 17.03 6.80
N LEU A 536 21.99 18.22 6.97
CA LEU A 536 22.45 18.70 8.28
C LEU A 536 21.30 18.85 9.28
N GLY A 537 20.14 19.36 8.85
CA GLY A 537 18.93 19.39 9.67
C GLY A 537 18.44 18.00 10.08
N PHE A 538 18.41 17.04 9.16
CA PHE A 538 18.05 15.65 9.43
C PHE A 538 19.05 14.98 10.39
N ILE A 539 20.35 15.20 10.20
CA ILE A 539 21.40 14.74 11.12
C ILE A 539 21.21 15.38 12.49
N GLY A 540 20.96 16.69 12.55
CA GLY A 540 20.68 17.43 13.77
C GLY A 540 19.49 16.86 14.53
N HIS A 541 18.36 16.63 13.85
CA HIS A 541 17.18 15.99 14.45
C HIS A 541 17.48 14.59 14.96
N PHE A 542 18.22 13.78 14.22
CA PHE A 542 18.63 12.44 14.67
C PHE A 542 19.54 12.48 15.91
N LEU A 543 20.52 13.38 15.92
CA LEU A 543 21.42 13.56 17.06
C LEU A 543 20.67 14.11 18.28
N ASP A 544 19.71 15.01 18.06
CA ASP A 544 18.88 15.57 19.12
C ASP A 544 17.93 14.51 19.71
N GLN A 545 17.34 13.66 18.87
CA GLN A 545 16.60 12.47 19.32
C GLN A 545 17.47 11.56 20.20
N LYS A 546 18.69 11.24 19.76
CA LYS A 546 19.65 10.46 20.58
C LYS A 546 20.00 11.15 21.90
N ARG A 547 20.26 12.46 21.87
CA ARG A 547 20.60 13.27 23.05
C ARG A 547 19.46 13.28 24.07
N LEU A 548 18.23 13.42 23.58
CA LEU A 548 17.01 13.42 24.39
C LEU A 548 16.58 12.00 24.83
N ARG A 549 17.34 10.96 24.45
CA ARG A 549 16.98 9.54 24.62
C ARG A 549 15.59 9.21 24.08
N GLN A 550 15.12 9.98 23.12
CA GLN A 550 13.90 9.70 22.39
C GLN A 550 14.24 8.65 21.34
N GLY A 551 13.44 7.59 21.27
CA GLY A 551 13.53 6.65 20.16
C GLY A 551 13.35 7.39 18.83
N LEU A 552 13.77 6.77 17.72
CA LEU A 552 13.22 7.17 16.42
C LEU A 552 11.70 7.12 16.59
N TYR A 553 10.97 8.20 16.30
CA TYR A 553 9.51 8.15 16.34
C TYR A 553 9.06 7.12 15.31
N ARG A 554 8.91 5.90 15.80
CA ARG A 554 8.08 4.87 15.23
C ARG A 554 6.77 5.14 15.92
N HIS A 555 5.76 5.48 15.12
CA HIS A 555 4.41 5.54 15.65
C HIS A 555 4.20 4.27 16.50
N PRO A 556 3.78 4.40 17.77
CA PRO A 556 3.76 3.28 18.69
C PRO A 556 3.09 2.08 18.04
N TRP A 557 3.67 0.90 18.22
CA TRP A 557 3.09 -0.32 17.66
C TRP A 557 1.65 -0.51 18.15
N ASP A 558 1.33 0.01 19.33
CA ASP A 558 0.01 -0.02 19.97
C ASP A 558 -0.99 0.99 19.36
N ASP A 559 -0.49 2.04 18.68
CA ASP A 559 -1.33 3.00 17.94
C ASP A 559 -1.66 2.51 16.51
N ILE A 560 -0.87 1.56 15.97
CA ILE A 560 -1.03 0.97 14.63
C ILE A 560 -1.59 -0.46 14.69
N SER A 561 -1.30 -1.20 15.75
CA SER A 561 -1.88 -2.51 16.00
C SER A 561 -3.27 -2.32 16.60
N TYR A 562 -4.28 -2.92 15.99
CA TYR A 562 -5.66 -2.93 16.48
C TYR A 562 -5.85 -3.80 17.74
N ILE A 563 -4.81 -3.97 18.56
CA ILE A 563 -4.84 -4.75 19.79
C ILE A 563 -4.34 -3.86 20.92
N LEU A 564 -5.27 -3.16 21.57
CA LEU A 564 -4.98 -2.48 22.83
C LEU A 564 -4.72 -3.52 23.93
N PRO A 565 -3.77 -3.30 24.86
CA PRO A 565 -3.73 -4.06 26.10
C PRO A 565 -5.01 -3.79 26.90
N GLU A 566 -5.58 -4.84 27.50
CA GLU A 566 -6.72 -4.71 28.40
C GLU A 566 -6.37 -3.73 29.53
N ALA A 567 -7.23 -2.73 29.72
CA ALA A 567 -7.12 -1.81 30.84
C ALA A 567 -7.20 -2.61 32.15
N MET A 568 -6.23 -2.36 33.03
CA MET A 568 -6.20 -2.88 34.41
C MET A 568 -7.37 -2.34 35.23
#